data_AF-A0ABD4KRW1-F1
#
_entry.id   AF-A0ABD4KRW1-F1
#
_cell.length_a   1.000
_cell.length_b   1.000
_cell.length_c   1.000
_cell.angle_alpha   90.00
_cell.angle_beta   90.00
_cell.angle_gamma   90.00
#
_symmetry.space_group_name_H-M   'P 1'
#
loop_
_entity.id
_entity.type
_entity.pdbx_description
1 polymer ?
#
loop_
_entity_poly.entity_id
_entity_poly.type
_entity_poly.pdbx_seq_one_letter_code
_entity_poly.pdbx_strand_id
1 'polypeptide(L)'
;MAKYELDIIGNAMDSLHESLDKYAQGQDGDIRAHKFAILNFCHFMELILKHYISTVNENLIYSNVFKVVSKRAKADGISLIDAYEVLEEEEFDFSSPIKGYSNPHTIPVESALAYVESDKAYFDSDLAAEIRAMKNLRNDIEHHKFSMD
;
A
#
# COMPACT_ATOMS: atom_id res chain seq x y z
N MET A 1 13.63 8.58 -26.75
CA MET A 1 13.77 7.93 -25.43
C MET A 1 12.79 6.76 -25.39
N ALA A 2 13.23 5.58 -24.98
CA ALA A 2 12.31 4.47 -24.73
C ALA A 2 11.41 4.82 -23.53
N LYS A 3 10.13 4.43 -23.58
CA LYS A 3 9.21 4.57 -22.44
C LYS A 3 9.63 3.54 -21.38
N TYR A 4 9.97 4.01 -20.19
CA TYR A 4 10.18 3.14 -19.02
C TYR A 4 8.83 3.01 -18.29
N GLU A 5 8.33 1.79 -18.15
CA GLU A 5 7.02 1.50 -17.58
C GLU A 5 7.12 0.25 -16.72
N LEU A 6 6.64 0.34 -15.49
CA LEU A 6 6.61 -0.75 -14.52
C LEU A 6 5.16 -0.96 -14.08
N ASP A 7 4.76 -2.22 -13.94
CA ASP A 7 3.54 -2.57 -13.22
C ASP A 7 3.78 -2.49 -11.70
N ILE A 8 2.76 -2.81 -10.89
CA ILE A 8 2.85 -2.68 -9.42
C ILE A 8 4.00 -3.52 -8.86
N ILE A 9 4.17 -4.77 -9.35
CA ILE A 9 5.24 -5.66 -8.91
C ILE A 9 6.61 -5.18 -9.39
N GLY A 10 6.74 -4.77 -10.64
CA GLY A 10 7.97 -4.19 -11.18
C GLY A 10 8.41 -2.97 -10.38
N ASN A 11 7.47 -2.06 -10.05
CA ASN A 11 7.73 -0.89 -9.23
C ASN A 11 8.09 -1.26 -7.79
N ALA A 12 7.48 -2.31 -7.23
CA ALA A 12 7.84 -2.83 -5.91
C ALA A 12 9.29 -3.34 -5.91
N MET A 13 9.65 -4.16 -6.89
CA MET A 13 11.00 -4.70 -7.01
C MET A 13 12.05 -3.62 -7.24
N ASP A 14 11.75 -2.61 -8.06
CA ASP A 14 12.60 -1.44 -8.27
C ASP A 14 12.81 -0.66 -6.96
N SER A 15 11.75 -0.43 -6.19
CA SER A 15 11.81 0.21 -4.87
C SER A 15 12.64 -0.60 -3.87
N LEU A 16 12.56 -1.92 -3.89
CA LEU A 16 13.39 -2.79 -3.05
C LEU A 16 14.87 -2.68 -3.45
N HIS A 17 15.19 -2.70 -4.74
CA HIS A 17 16.56 -2.52 -5.21
C HIS A 17 17.13 -1.16 -4.76
N GLU A 18 16.38 -0.08 -4.96
CA GLU A 18 16.80 1.26 -4.53
C GLU A 18 17.00 1.31 -3.00
N SER A 19 16.15 0.63 -2.23
CA SER A 19 16.30 0.53 -0.77
C SER A 19 17.63 -0.12 -0.38
N LEU A 20 17.98 -1.24 -1.01
CA LEU A 20 19.22 -1.98 -0.75
C LEU A 20 20.45 -1.17 -1.16
N ASP A 21 20.40 -0.50 -2.31
CA ASP A 21 21.49 0.36 -2.80
C ASP A 21 21.73 1.54 -1.86
N LYS A 22 20.65 2.16 -1.35
CA LYS A 22 20.76 3.24 -0.36
C LYS A 22 21.26 2.75 0.99
N TYR A 23 20.90 1.53 1.38
CA TYR A 23 21.44 0.93 2.59
C TYR A 23 22.95 0.70 2.46
N ALA A 24 23.42 0.15 1.33
CA ALA A 24 24.84 -0.04 1.05
C ALA A 24 25.62 1.29 1.05
N GLN A 25 25.08 2.33 0.41
CA GLN A 25 25.67 3.68 0.44
C GLN A 25 25.81 4.23 1.87
N GLY A 26 24.83 3.94 2.73
CA GLY A 26 24.88 4.30 4.14
C GLY A 26 26.01 3.59 4.89
N GLN A 27 26.16 2.28 4.66
CA GLN A 27 27.25 1.48 5.24
C GLN A 27 28.63 1.95 4.77
N ASP A 28 28.73 2.44 3.54
CA ASP A 28 29.97 2.98 2.95
C ASP A 28 30.27 4.44 3.35
N GLY A 29 29.47 5.01 4.26
CA GLY A 29 29.73 6.31 4.89
C GLY A 29 28.85 7.48 4.45
N ASP A 30 27.94 7.29 3.47
CA ASP A 30 26.89 8.29 3.20
C ASP A 30 25.71 8.08 4.16
N ILE A 31 25.87 8.51 5.41
CA ILE A 31 24.88 8.34 6.49
C ILE A 31 23.48 8.80 6.07
N ARG A 32 23.37 9.83 5.22
CA ARG A 32 22.08 10.34 4.74
C ARG A 32 21.33 9.34 3.86
N ALA A 33 22.01 8.38 3.25
CA ALA A 33 21.41 7.34 2.44
C ALA A 33 20.51 6.39 3.25
N HIS A 34 20.81 6.16 4.54
CA HIS A 34 19.97 5.30 5.40
C HIS A 34 18.51 5.73 5.47
N LYS A 35 18.24 7.04 5.50
CA LYS A 35 16.85 7.52 5.49
C LYS A 35 16.15 7.15 4.19
N PHE A 36 16.83 7.24 3.05
CA PHE A 36 16.26 6.86 1.75
C PHE A 36 16.11 5.35 1.61
N ALA A 37 16.96 4.55 2.27
CA ALA A 37 16.76 3.11 2.35
C ALA A 37 15.39 2.79 2.99
N ILE A 38 15.07 3.44 4.10
CA ILE A 38 13.78 3.27 4.79
C ILE A 38 12.61 3.78 3.95
N LEU A 39 12.74 4.94 3.30
CA LEU A 39 11.68 5.48 2.44
C LEU A 39 11.32 4.50 1.30
N ASN A 40 12.32 4.00 0.59
CA ASN A 40 12.12 3.07 -0.51
C ASN A 40 11.61 1.70 -0.03
N PHE A 41 12.06 1.23 1.14
CA PHE A 41 11.53 -0.01 1.73
C PHE A 41 10.05 0.12 2.10
N CYS A 42 9.65 1.24 2.70
CA CYS A 42 8.25 1.50 3.01
C CYS A 42 7.39 1.57 1.75
N HIS A 43 7.92 2.17 0.67
CA HIS A 43 7.24 2.20 -0.62
C HIS A 43 7.07 0.80 -1.22
N PHE A 44 8.12 -0.03 -1.20
CA PHE A 44 8.06 -1.44 -1.58
C PHE A 44 6.95 -2.18 -0.83
N MET A 45 6.91 -2.08 0.52
CA MET A 45 5.90 -2.75 1.33
C MET A 45 4.47 -2.27 1.00
N GLU A 46 4.28 -0.98 0.79
CA GLU A 46 2.98 -0.44 0.37
C GLU A 46 2.55 -1.02 -0.99
N LEU A 47 3.47 -1.14 -1.96
CA LEU A 47 3.17 -1.71 -3.27
C LEU A 47 2.84 -3.19 -3.20
N ILE A 48 3.50 -3.97 -2.33
CA ILE A 48 3.18 -5.39 -2.10
C ILE A 48 1.76 -5.54 -1.56
N LEU A 49 1.37 -4.73 -0.56
CA LEU A 49 0.01 -4.76 -0.02
C LEU A 49 -1.03 -4.35 -1.07
N LYS A 50 -0.74 -3.33 -1.88
CA LYS A 50 -1.60 -2.93 -3.00
C LYS A 50 -1.71 -4.03 -4.04
N HIS A 51 -0.62 -4.72 -4.34
CA HIS A 51 -0.64 -5.82 -5.28
C HIS A 51 -1.56 -6.93 -4.80
N TYR A 52 -1.46 -7.35 -3.53
CA TYR A 52 -2.38 -8.31 -2.94
C TYR A 52 -3.85 -7.91 -3.16
N ILE A 53 -4.20 -6.66 -2.83
CA ILE A 53 -5.57 -6.16 -3.02
C ILE A 53 -5.98 -6.18 -4.50
N SER A 54 -5.06 -5.84 -5.41
CA SER A 54 -5.34 -5.88 -6.86
C SER A 54 -5.57 -7.30 -7.38
N THR A 55 -5.05 -8.34 -6.71
CA THR A 55 -5.32 -9.74 -7.08
C THR A 55 -6.71 -10.21 -6.67
N VAL A 56 -7.32 -9.56 -5.67
CA VAL A 56 -8.74 -9.78 -5.32
C VAL A 56 -9.63 -9.08 -6.36
N ASN A 57 -9.39 -7.79 -6.57
CA ASN A 57 -10.05 -7.01 -7.61
C ASN A 57 -9.16 -5.84 -8.04
N GLU A 58 -8.88 -5.73 -9.34
CA GLU A 58 -7.96 -4.73 -9.89
C GLU A 58 -8.33 -3.28 -9.53
N ASN A 59 -9.61 -3.00 -9.30
CA ASN A 59 -10.11 -1.66 -9.04
C ASN A 59 -10.11 -1.30 -7.55
N LEU A 60 -9.99 -2.28 -6.66
CA LEU A 60 -10.09 -2.08 -5.21
C LEU A 60 -8.93 -1.27 -4.63
N ILE A 61 -7.79 -1.23 -5.33
CA ILE A 61 -6.64 -0.38 -4.97
C ILE A 61 -6.92 1.11 -5.11
N TYR A 62 -8.00 1.52 -5.78
CA TYR A 62 -8.31 2.93 -6.00
C TYR A 62 -9.15 3.52 -4.87
N SER A 63 -8.75 4.69 -4.39
CA SER A 63 -9.35 5.38 -3.24
C SER A 63 -10.86 5.56 -3.35
N ASN A 64 -11.39 5.83 -4.55
CA ASN A 64 -12.83 6.03 -4.74
C ASN A 64 -13.61 4.72 -4.67
N VAL A 65 -13.04 3.63 -5.17
CA VAL A 65 -13.62 2.28 -5.11
C VAL A 65 -13.59 1.77 -3.67
N PHE A 66 -12.42 1.89 -3.01
CA PHE A 66 -12.24 1.51 -1.62
C PHE A 66 -13.20 2.23 -0.66
N LYS A 67 -13.52 3.50 -0.93
CA LYS A 67 -14.54 4.25 -0.18
C LYS A 67 -15.94 3.66 -0.28
N VAL A 68 -16.30 3.05 -1.42
CA VAL A 68 -17.59 2.36 -1.57
C VAL A 68 -17.63 1.16 -0.62
N VAL A 69 -16.62 0.30 -0.67
CA VAL A 69 -16.48 -0.86 0.22
C VAL A 69 -16.47 -0.44 1.69
N SER A 70 -15.68 0.58 2.03
CA SER A 70 -15.61 1.10 3.41
C SER A 70 -16.94 1.64 3.92
N LYS A 71 -17.72 2.31 3.05
CA LYS A 71 -19.06 2.80 3.41
C LYS A 71 -20.03 1.64 3.62
N ARG A 72 -20.00 0.62 2.76
CA ARG A 72 -20.79 -0.61 2.88
C ARG A 72 -20.47 -1.33 4.19
N ALA A 73 -19.19 -1.58 4.47
CA ALA A 73 -18.73 -2.20 5.72
C ALA A 73 -19.28 -1.47 6.96
N LYS A 74 -19.18 -0.13 6.97
CA LYS A 74 -19.69 0.68 8.08
C LYS A 74 -21.22 0.66 8.20
N ALA A 75 -21.94 0.70 7.07
CA ALA A 75 -23.40 0.71 7.06
C ALA A 75 -23.97 -0.60 7.61
N ASP A 76 -23.34 -1.71 7.24
CA ASP A 76 -23.85 -3.06 7.53
C ASP A 76 -23.20 -3.66 8.80
N GLY A 77 -22.17 -3.00 9.35
CA GLY A 77 -21.48 -3.44 10.56
C GLY A 77 -20.63 -4.69 10.36
N ILE A 78 -20.12 -4.88 9.14
CA ILE A 78 -19.34 -6.04 8.70
C ILE A 78 -17.89 -5.68 8.39
N SER A 79 -17.04 -6.68 8.16
CA SER A 79 -15.63 -6.44 7.81
C SER A 79 -15.48 -5.89 6.38
N LEU A 80 -14.29 -5.40 6.02
CA LEU A 80 -14.05 -4.87 4.67
C LEU A 80 -14.10 -5.96 3.60
N ILE A 81 -13.63 -7.18 3.91
CA ILE A 81 -13.72 -8.32 2.98
C ILE A 81 -15.19 -8.76 2.81
N ASP A 82 -15.97 -8.88 3.89
CA ASP A 82 -17.40 -9.22 3.78
C ASP A 82 -18.17 -8.15 2.97
N ALA A 83 -17.82 -6.88 3.16
CA ALA A 83 -18.43 -5.78 2.40
C ALA A 83 -18.07 -5.81 0.91
N TYR A 84 -16.86 -6.26 0.57
CA TYR A 84 -16.47 -6.50 -0.82
C TYR A 84 -17.29 -7.66 -1.40
N GLU A 85 -17.35 -8.80 -0.71
CA GLU A 85 -18.08 -9.99 -1.14
C GLU A 85 -19.58 -9.69 -1.37
N VAL A 86 -20.23 -8.95 -0.47
CA VAL A 86 -21.62 -8.52 -0.65
C VAL A 86 -21.79 -7.66 -1.90
N LEU A 87 -20.89 -6.70 -2.14
CA LEU A 87 -20.96 -5.86 -3.35
C LEU A 87 -20.71 -6.67 -4.62
N GLU A 88 -19.84 -7.67 -4.55
CA GLU A 88 -19.57 -8.60 -5.65
C GLU A 88 -20.80 -9.48 -5.96
N GLU A 89 -21.47 -10.03 -4.94
CA GLU A 89 -22.72 -10.77 -5.07
C GLU A 89 -23.87 -9.91 -5.62
N GLU A 90 -23.89 -8.61 -5.30
CA GLU A 90 -24.80 -7.62 -5.86
C GLU A 90 -24.44 -7.18 -7.30
N GLU A 91 -23.41 -7.78 -7.91
CA GLU A 91 -22.87 -7.46 -9.24
C GLU A 91 -22.49 -5.97 -9.37
N PHE A 92 -21.98 -5.36 -8.30
CA PHE A 92 -21.55 -3.96 -8.31
C PHE A 92 -20.40 -3.73 -9.30
N ASP A 93 -20.54 -2.71 -10.16
CA ASP A 93 -19.47 -2.29 -11.07
C ASP A 93 -18.39 -1.49 -10.33
N PHE A 94 -17.34 -2.18 -9.90
CA PHE A 94 -16.17 -1.58 -9.22
C PHE A 94 -15.35 -0.62 -10.10
N SER A 95 -15.56 -0.61 -11.42
CA SER A 95 -14.93 0.39 -12.31
C SER A 95 -15.71 1.72 -12.33
N SER A 96 -16.99 1.69 -11.98
CA SER A 96 -17.86 2.88 -12.04
C SER A 96 -17.37 4.08 -11.21
N PRO A 97 -16.78 3.93 -9.99
CA PRO A 97 -16.34 5.07 -9.18
C PRO A 97 -15.09 5.78 -9.73
N ILE A 98 -14.40 5.16 -10.69
CA ILE A 98 -13.18 5.69 -11.33
C ILE A 98 -13.37 5.92 -12.83
N LYS A 99 -14.58 5.75 -13.35
CA LYS A 99 -14.89 5.99 -14.76
C LYS A 99 -14.59 7.44 -15.14
N GLY A 100 -13.79 7.62 -16.19
CA GLY A 100 -13.38 8.93 -16.70
C GLY A 100 -12.16 9.54 -16.02
N TYR A 101 -11.58 8.89 -15.00
CA TYR A 101 -10.29 9.29 -14.44
C TYR A 101 -9.16 8.64 -15.23
N SER A 102 -8.25 9.44 -15.79
CA SER A 102 -7.09 8.93 -16.52
C SER A 102 -5.97 8.39 -15.60
N ASN A 103 -5.95 8.83 -14.34
CA ASN A 103 -5.01 8.37 -13.32
C ASN A 103 -5.67 8.45 -11.93
N PRO A 104 -6.55 7.50 -11.58
CA PRO A 104 -7.23 7.50 -10.29
C PRO A 104 -6.25 7.30 -9.13
N HIS A 105 -6.45 8.04 -8.03
CA HIS A 105 -5.60 7.91 -6.85
C HIS A 105 -5.75 6.55 -6.18
N THR A 106 -4.63 5.89 -5.89
CA THR A 106 -4.61 4.65 -5.11
C THR A 106 -4.84 4.91 -3.62
N ILE A 107 -5.19 3.88 -2.87
CA ILE A 107 -5.30 3.89 -1.41
C ILE A 107 -3.93 4.12 -0.73
N PRO A 108 -3.88 4.67 0.49
CA PRO A 108 -2.67 4.68 1.31
C PRO A 108 -2.43 3.31 1.97
N VAL A 109 -1.23 3.11 2.52
CA VAL A 109 -0.85 1.87 3.22
C VAL A 109 -1.81 1.51 4.37
N GLU A 110 -2.36 2.48 5.10
CA GLU A 110 -3.31 2.22 6.18
C GLU A 110 -4.61 1.59 5.70
N SER A 111 -5.12 2.06 4.55
CA SER A 111 -6.30 1.49 3.93
C SER A 111 -5.99 0.08 3.41
N ALA A 112 -4.79 -0.13 2.87
CA ALA A 112 -4.37 -1.45 2.43
C ALA A 112 -4.29 -2.42 3.62
N LEU A 113 -3.61 -2.04 4.71
CA LEU A 113 -3.54 -2.83 5.95
C LEU A 113 -4.93 -3.12 6.52
N ALA A 114 -5.81 -2.12 6.60
CA ALA A 114 -7.16 -2.33 7.14
C ALA A 114 -7.94 -3.39 6.36
N TYR A 115 -7.78 -3.43 5.03
CA TYR A 115 -8.39 -4.46 4.20
C TYR A 115 -7.77 -5.83 4.46
N VAL A 116 -6.45 -5.92 4.41
CA VAL A 116 -5.73 -7.19 4.56
C VAL A 116 -5.93 -7.79 5.96
N GLU A 117 -6.01 -6.98 7.02
CA GLU A 117 -6.34 -7.45 8.37
C GLU A 117 -7.79 -7.87 8.55
N SER A 118 -8.70 -7.38 7.69
CA SER A 118 -10.08 -7.86 7.69
C SER A 118 -10.19 -9.30 7.16
N ASP A 119 -9.17 -9.74 6.41
CA ASP A 119 -9.00 -11.10 5.95
C ASP A 119 -8.32 -11.98 7.02
N LYS A 120 -9.15 -12.66 7.82
CA LYS A 120 -8.69 -13.50 8.93
C LYS A 120 -7.95 -14.77 8.48
N ALA A 121 -7.97 -15.10 7.19
CA ALA A 121 -7.33 -16.31 6.68
C ALA A 121 -5.85 -16.09 6.35
N TYR A 122 -5.42 -14.84 6.15
CA TYR A 122 -4.17 -14.57 5.44
C TYR A 122 -3.19 -13.62 6.13
N PHE A 123 -3.56 -12.94 7.21
CA PHE A 123 -2.71 -11.89 7.77
C PHE A 123 -2.46 -11.97 9.28
N ASP A 124 -1.16 -11.97 9.62
CA ASP A 124 -0.66 -11.92 10.99
C ASP A 124 -0.75 -10.49 11.55
N SER A 125 -1.32 -10.35 12.74
CA SER A 125 -1.42 -9.07 13.46
C SER A 125 -0.05 -8.47 13.80
N ASP A 126 0.97 -9.31 13.99
CA ASP A 126 2.32 -8.85 14.34
C ASP A 126 3.00 -8.21 13.12
N LEU A 127 2.92 -8.85 11.95
CA LEU A 127 3.39 -8.27 10.69
C LEU A 127 2.69 -6.93 10.38
N ALA A 128 1.39 -6.84 10.62
CA ALA A 128 0.64 -5.61 10.43
C ALA A 128 1.11 -4.48 11.38
N ALA A 129 1.46 -4.82 12.62
CA ALA A 129 2.02 -3.88 13.58
C ALA A 129 3.40 -3.39 13.13
N GLU A 130 4.27 -4.27 12.62
CA GLU A 130 5.59 -3.91 12.09
C GLU A 130 5.48 -2.97 10.89
N ILE A 131 4.58 -3.23 9.95
CA ILE A 131 4.38 -2.36 8.78
C ILE A 131 3.91 -0.96 9.21
N ARG A 132 3.04 -0.85 10.23
CA ARG A 132 2.64 0.44 10.80
C ARG A 132 3.81 1.16 11.47
N ALA A 133 4.64 0.44 12.21
CA ALA A 133 5.83 1.02 12.84
C ALA A 133 6.79 1.59 11.78
N MET A 134 7.03 0.86 10.69
CA MET A 134 7.84 1.34 9.58
C MET A 134 7.24 2.58 8.92
N LYS A 135 5.93 2.61 8.69
CA LYS A 135 5.26 3.79 8.17
C LYS A 135 5.40 5.00 9.11
N ASN A 136 5.32 4.81 10.42
CA ASN A 136 5.51 5.90 11.36
C ASN A 136 6.95 6.43 11.31
N LEU A 137 7.94 5.55 11.24
CA LEU A 137 9.33 5.93 11.02
C LEU A 137 9.52 6.71 9.70
N ARG A 138 8.89 6.26 8.60
CA ARG A 138 8.87 6.96 7.32
C ARG A 138 8.32 8.38 7.46
N ASN A 139 7.18 8.52 8.15
CA ASN A 139 6.55 9.82 8.41
C ASN A 139 7.46 10.74 9.22
N ASP A 140 8.15 10.20 10.22
CA ASP A 140 9.10 10.99 11.02
C ASP A 140 10.27 11.48 10.16
N ILE A 141 10.74 10.65 9.23
CA ILE A 141 11.78 11.01 8.25
C ILE A 141 11.32 12.10 7.27
N GLU A 142 10.08 12.03 6.79
CA GLU A 142 9.55 12.92 5.74
C GLU A 142 8.99 14.25 6.28
N HIS A 143 8.41 14.25 7.47
CA HIS A 143 7.54 15.34 7.92
C HIS A 143 7.89 15.89 9.32
N HIS A 144 8.71 15.17 10.09
CA HIS A 144 9.08 15.58 11.45
C HIS A 144 10.60 15.55 11.67
N LYS A 145 11.01 15.78 12.92
CA LYS A 145 12.41 15.61 13.33
C LYS A 145 12.63 14.12 13.59
N PHE A 146 13.70 13.57 13.03
CA PHE A 146 14.13 12.20 13.30
C PHE A 146 15.62 12.20 13.62
N SER A 147 16.06 11.18 14.35
CA SER A 147 17.47 10.84 14.54
C SER A 147 17.65 9.36 14.22
N MET A 148 18.80 9.02 13.64
CA MET A 148 19.26 7.64 13.47
C MET A 148 20.56 7.54 14.25
N ASP A 149 20.62 6.55 15.15
CA ASP A 149 21.83 6.21 15.90
C ASP A 149 22.81 5.41 15.03
#